data_AF-A0A9P1DKW0-F1
#
_entry.id   AF-A0A9P1DKW0-F1
#
_cell.length_a   1.000
_cell.length_b   1.000
_cell.length_c   1.000
_cell.angle_alpha   90.00
_cell.angle_beta   90.00
_cell.angle_gamma   90.00
#
_symmetry.space_group_name_H-M   'P 1'
#
loop_
_entity.id
_entity.type
_entity.pdbx_description
1 polymer ?
#
loop_
_entity_poly.entity_id
_entity_poly.type
_entity_poly.pdbx_seq_one_letter_code
_entity_poly.pdbx_strand_id
1 'polypeptide(L)'
;MALTSSFFACLLAVLCLLLRAGSLTGIAEQPLWLLNVSIVAWPLLVFLAVYFLGHLWDSRSFWFDRICVDQQNASLKLQTIQAIPGFVAQSKKMLVLWDDTYFERTLFWICADTLVALLSASEEAGWSLYVFFGFLYAAFCLHKLQGHKRMLDQMLAFDLRNAKCTFEEDRAVIEELVLNLFDEALEPPIRVAFDAPDAEDGTVEEAGEPLISLESLRAIRHVTSYPSPDAIIGQFNDYVRGPLRQNLAAFLGTEDYISPKMCIVATLPIWFQSLMCVLSCDGASCERSASDGGYASIYQYMITNAVLQLLLLPFGLLIVYPLLLRANQAVAAALHRGVASAYGTWLLVRIVVGTCVSALIMWCNDHLQLALREMLFFSTTSSMYLAVAAYVFQCFFMCLLFRRKGSS
;
A
#
# COMPACT_ATOMS: atom_id res chain seq x y z
N MET A 1 -4.45 14.17 -3.08
CA MET A 1 -4.84 15.16 -2.06
C MET A 1 -3.85 15.17 -0.92
N ALA A 2 -3.75 14.13 -0.08
CA ALA A 2 -2.81 14.14 1.07
C ALA A 2 -1.35 14.46 0.68
N LEU A 3 -0.80 13.77 -0.32
CA LEU A 3 0.56 14.04 -0.82
C LEU A 3 0.71 15.49 -1.31
N THR A 4 -0.18 15.94 -2.20
CA THR A 4 -0.12 17.29 -2.77
C THR A 4 -0.24 18.39 -1.72
N SER A 5 -1.13 18.22 -0.73
CA SER A 5 -1.31 19.16 0.38
C SER A 5 -0.09 19.20 1.30
N SER A 6 0.53 18.05 1.56
CA SER A 6 1.75 17.94 2.35
C SER A 6 2.93 18.66 1.68
N PHE A 7 3.17 18.42 0.38
CA PHE A 7 4.19 19.15 -0.38
C PHE A 7 3.92 20.66 -0.42
N PHE A 8 2.66 21.08 -0.60
CA PHE A 8 2.29 22.49 -0.56
C PHE A 8 2.56 23.12 0.81
N ALA A 9 2.21 22.42 1.90
CA ALA A 9 2.50 22.86 3.26
C ALA A 9 4.02 23.00 3.52
N CYS A 10 4.82 22.09 2.96
CA CYS A 10 6.29 22.16 3.02
C CYS A 10 6.83 23.39 2.27
N LEU A 11 6.36 23.62 1.03
CA LEU A 11 6.77 24.79 0.24
C LEU A 11 6.41 26.11 0.92
N LEU A 12 5.21 26.19 1.52
CA LEU A 12 4.78 27.36 2.27
C LEU A 12 5.67 27.58 3.52
N ALA A 13 6.00 26.51 4.24
CA ALA A 13 6.89 26.59 5.39
C ALA A 13 8.29 27.09 4.99
N VAL A 14 8.86 26.57 3.89
CA VAL A 14 10.14 27.04 3.34
C VAL A 14 10.07 28.52 2.94
N LEU A 15 8.98 28.95 2.29
CA LEU A 15 8.78 30.36 1.94
C LEU A 15 8.72 31.26 3.17
N CYS A 16 7.98 30.87 4.21
CA CYS A 16 7.92 31.60 5.47
C CYS A 16 9.30 31.70 6.15
N LEU A 17 10.07 30.60 6.16
CA LEU A 17 11.43 30.58 6.69
C LEU A 17 12.36 31.49 5.88
N LEU A 18 12.25 31.48 4.54
CA LEU A 18 13.03 32.34 3.66
C LEU A 18 12.72 33.83 3.87
N LEU A 19 11.43 34.18 3.96
CA LEU A 19 11.01 35.56 4.25
C LEU A 19 11.50 36.03 5.63
N ARG A 20 11.51 35.14 6.62
CA ARG A 20 11.99 35.44 7.98
C ARG A 20 13.51 35.58 8.03
N ALA A 21 14.25 34.71 7.33
CA ALA A 21 15.71 34.67 7.36
C ALA A 21 16.38 35.63 6.36
N GLY A 22 15.64 36.10 5.35
CA GLY A 22 16.12 36.99 4.29
C GLY A 22 17.00 36.31 3.24
N SER A 23 17.51 35.10 3.49
CA SER A 23 18.37 34.34 2.57
C SER A 23 18.34 32.85 2.88
N LEU A 24 18.78 32.01 1.94
CA LEU A 24 18.90 30.55 2.16
C LEU A 24 19.93 30.19 3.23
N THR A 25 21.07 30.89 3.26
CA THR A 25 22.09 30.70 4.30
C THR A 25 21.60 31.12 5.67
N GLY A 26 20.77 32.16 5.76
CA GLY A 26 20.12 32.56 7.01
C GLY A 26 19.09 31.55 7.53
N ILE A 27 18.57 30.65 6.68
CA ILE A 27 17.71 29.53 7.14
C ILE A 27 18.55 28.54 7.95
N ALA A 28 19.79 28.27 7.54
CA ALA A 28 20.69 27.35 8.25
C ALA A 28 21.08 27.85 9.65
N GLU A 29 21.04 29.17 9.86
CA GLU A 29 21.30 29.78 11.17
C GLU A 29 20.09 29.71 12.13
N GLN A 30 18.92 29.28 11.64
CA GLN A 30 17.75 29.08 12.50
C GLN A 30 17.95 27.88 13.43
N PRO A 31 17.35 27.90 14.63
CA PRO A 31 17.46 26.79 15.55
C PRO A 31 16.88 25.49 14.94
N LEU A 32 17.60 24.38 15.09
CA LEU A 32 17.26 23.10 14.47
C LEU A 32 15.83 22.62 14.77
N TRP A 33 15.32 22.87 15.99
CA TRP A 33 13.95 22.51 16.35
C TRP A 33 12.91 23.22 15.49
N LEU A 34 13.15 24.48 15.10
CA LEU A 34 12.24 25.27 14.27
C LEU A 34 12.20 24.71 12.85
N LEU A 35 13.37 24.34 12.31
CA LEU A 35 13.49 23.69 11.01
C LEU A 35 12.77 22.33 11.01
N ASN A 36 13.01 21.50 12.03
CA ASN A 36 12.36 20.19 12.15
C ASN A 36 10.82 20.33 12.24
N VAL A 37 10.32 21.20 13.11
CA VAL A 37 8.87 21.42 13.24
C VAL A 37 8.25 21.93 11.94
N SER A 38 8.92 22.86 11.26
CA SER A 38 8.36 23.55 10.09
C SER A 38 8.47 22.74 8.80
N ILE A 39 9.59 22.05 8.58
CA ILE A 39 9.88 21.33 7.33
C ILE A 39 9.43 19.87 7.41
N VAL A 40 9.54 19.23 8.58
CA VAL A 40 9.26 17.78 8.73
C VAL A 40 7.90 17.57 9.40
N ALA A 41 7.75 18.02 10.64
CA ALA A 41 6.56 17.71 11.44
C ALA A 41 5.28 18.32 10.85
N TRP A 42 5.33 19.58 10.40
CA TRP A 42 4.17 20.27 9.86
C TRP A 42 3.63 19.64 8.56
N PRO A 43 4.44 19.39 7.52
CA PRO A 43 3.97 18.70 6.32
C PRO A 43 3.47 17.28 6.59
N LEU A 44 4.09 16.54 7.50
CA LEU A 44 3.60 15.22 7.92
C LEU A 44 2.26 15.31 8.65
N LEU A 45 2.08 16.28 9.53
CA LEU A 45 0.80 16.52 10.20
C LEU A 45 -0.30 16.87 9.19
N VAL A 46 0.00 17.72 8.19
CA VAL A 46 -0.93 18.02 7.09
C VAL A 46 -1.23 16.76 6.26
N PHE A 47 -0.22 15.94 5.97
CA PHE A 47 -0.42 14.65 5.29
C PHE A 47 -1.40 13.78 6.06
N LEU A 48 -1.15 13.56 7.36
CA LEU A 48 -1.98 12.72 8.22
C LEU A 48 -3.39 13.29 8.36
N ALA A 49 -3.53 14.61 8.58
CA ALA A 49 -4.83 15.27 8.67
C ALA A 49 -5.64 15.11 7.38
N VAL A 50 -5.04 15.34 6.21
CA VAL A 50 -5.75 15.17 4.93
C VAL A 50 -5.96 13.69 4.59
N TYR A 51 -5.06 12.80 4.98
CA TYR A 51 -5.22 11.35 4.77
C TYR A 51 -6.40 10.80 5.58
N PHE A 52 -6.48 11.16 6.87
CA PHE A 52 -7.54 10.67 7.76
C PHE A 52 -8.84 11.46 7.63
N LEU A 53 -8.79 12.79 7.47
CA LEU A 53 -9.98 13.66 7.50
C LEU A 53 -10.36 14.23 6.14
N GLY A 54 -9.56 14.02 5.08
CA GLY A 54 -9.83 14.59 3.77
C GLY A 54 -11.14 14.10 3.14
N HIS A 55 -11.65 12.95 3.58
CA HIS A 55 -12.97 12.44 3.19
C HIS A 55 -14.13 13.31 3.70
N LEU A 56 -13.93 14.11 4.76
CA LEU A 56 -14.93 15.05 5.27
C LEU A 56 -15.11 16.28 4.36
N TRP A 57 -14.13 16.58 3.49
CA TRP A 57 -14.15 17.72 2.57
C TRP A 57 -14.56 17.37 1.15
N ASP A 58 -14.53 16.09 0.78
CA ASP A 58 -15.02 15.65 -0.53
C ASP A 58 -16.52 15.38 -0.41
N SER A 59 -17.34 16.09 -1.19
CA SER A 59 -18.80 15.88 -1.23
C SER A 59 -19.19 14.56 -1.89
N ARG A 60 -18.22 13.76 -2.34
CA ARG A 60 -18.43 12.36 -2.68
C ARG A 60 -18.88 11.63 -1.42
N SER A 61 -20.10 11.13 -1.44
CA SER A 61 -20.60 10.21 -0.43
C SER A 61 -19.70 8.98 -0.40
N PHE A 62 -18.78 8.96 0.58
CA PHE A 62 -17.99 7.79 0.88
C PHE A 62 -18.62 7.12 2.09
N TRP A 63 -19.16 5.92 1.87
CA TRP A 63 -19.65 5.11 2.97
C TRP A 63 -18.48 4.25 3.45
N PHE A 64 -17.91 4.64 4.58
CA PHE A 64 -16.95 3.83 5.31
C PHE A 64 -17.71 3.17 6.46
N ASP A 65 -18.06 1.90 6.28
CA ASP A 65 -18.61 1.10 7.37
C ASP A 65 -17.80 -0.18 7.49
N ARG A 66 -17.60 -0.60 8.73
CA ARG A 66 -17.20 -1.96 9.05
C ARG A 66 -18.46 -2.82 9.08
N ILE A 67 -19.20 -2.88 7.96
CA ILE A 67 -20.57 -3.44 7.83
C ILE A 67 -21.13 -3.85 9.20
N CYS A 68 -21.53 -2.85 9.98
CA CYS A 68 -21.88 -3.08 11.38
C CYS A 68 -23.29 -3.64 11.42
N VAL A 69 -23.41 -4.96 11.26
CA VAL A 69 -24.69 -5.65 11.40
C VAL A 69 -24.99 -5.76 12.90
N ASP A 70 -26.10 -5.16 13.35
CA ASP A 70 -26.59 -5.32 14.73
C ASP A 70 -26.77 -6.81 15.02
N GLN A 71 -26.13 -7.31 16.08
CA GLN A 71 -26.17 -8.72 16.44
C GLN A 71 -27.23 -9.05 17.51
N GLN A 72 -27.81 -8.04 18.14
CA GLN A 72 -28.78 -8.20 19.22
C GLN A 72 -30.22 -8.08 18.72
N ASN A 73 -30.46 -7.26 17.70
CA ASN A 73 -31.77 -7.03 17.14
C ASN A 73 -31.95 -7.75 15.79
N ALA A 74 -32.66 -8.88 15.80
CA ALA A 74 -32.87 -9.74 14.63
C ALA A 74 -33.56 -9.03 13.45
N SER A 75 -34.48 -8.09 13.71
CA SER A 75 -35.16 -7.37 12.62
C SER A 75 -34.24 -6.35 11.95
N LEU A 76 -33.48 -5.58 12.75
CA LEU A 76 -32.51 -4.63 12.24
C LEU A 76 -31.37 -5.34 11.49
N LYS A 77 -30.90 -6.46 12.04
CA LYS A 77 -29.93 -7.36 11.41
C LYS A 77 -30.34 -7.77 10.00
N LEU A 78 -31.56 -8.32 9.86
CA LEU A 78 -32.09 -8.76 8.58
C LEU A 78 -32.22 -7.59 7.60
N GLN A 79 -32.74 -6.45 8.06
CA GLN A 79 -32.88 -5.24 7.25
C GLN A 79 -31.52 -4.74 6.75
N THR A 80 -30.49 -4.72 7.60
CA THR A 80 -29.13 -4.35 7.22
C THR A 80 -28.57 -5.32 6.18
N ILE A 81 -28.69 -6.63 6.40
CA ILE A 81 -28.21 -7.66 5.49
C ILE A 81 -28.88 -7.55 4.10
N GLN A 82 -30.19 -7.31 4.06
CA GLN A 82 -30.95 -7.14 2.81
C GLN A 82 -30.61 -5.84 2.07
N ALA A 83 -30.14 -4.80 2.76
CA ALA A 83 -29.78 -3.53 2.14
C ALA A 83 -28.40 -3.59 1.44
N ILE A 84 -27.50 -4.49 1.85
CA ILE A 84 -26.12 -4.57 1.33
C ILE A 84 -26.08 -4.68 -0.20
N PRO A 85 -26.83 -5.57 -0.88
CA PRO A 85 -26.81 -5.66 -2.34
C PRO A 85 -27.22 -4.35 -3.02
N GLY A 86 -28.22 -3.65 -2.48
CA GLY A 86 -28.64 -2.34 -2.98
C GLY A 86 -27.53 -1.29 -2.89
N PHE A 87 -26.80 -1.26 -1.77
CA PHE A 87 -25.63 -0.40 -1.61
C PHE A 87 -24.52 -0.75 -2.61
N VAL A 88 -24.22 -2.03 -2.79
CA VAL A 88 -23.21 -2.50 -3.74
C VAL A 88 -23.60 -2.13 -5.17
N ALA A 89 -24.86 -2.34 -5.56
CA ALA A 89 -25.37 -2.03 -6.90
C ALA A 89 -25.34 -0.52 -7.22
N GLN A 90 -25.59 0.34 -6.22
CA GLN A 90 -25.52 1.80 -6.38
C GLN A 90 -24.09 2.35 -6.27
N SER A 91 -23.14 1.54 -5.79
CA SER A 91 -21.75 1.95 -5.62
C SER A 91 -20.98 1.86 -6.94
N LYS A 92 -20.48 2.99 -7.42
CA LYS A 92 -19.61 3.03 -8.61
C LYS A 92 -18.27 2.31 -8.39
N LYS A 93 -17.80 2.26 -7.15
CA LYS A 93 -16.54 1.63 -6.71
C LYS A 93 -16.69 1.15 -5.29
N MET A 94 -16.19 -0.05 -5.00
CA MET A 94 -16.15 -0.62 -3.65
C MET A 94 -14.69 -0.83 -3.25
N LEU A 95 -14.29 -0.30 -2.10
CA LEU A 95 -12.98 -0.56 -1.50
C LEU A 95 -13.19 -1.53 -0.34
N VAL A 96 -12.71 -2.77 -0.51
CA VAL A 96 -12.77 -3.77 0.56
C VAL A 96 -11.41 -3.81 1.26
N LEU A 97 -11.40 -3.45 2.54
CA LEU A 97 -10.22 -3.61 3.40
C LEU A 97 -10.20 -5.04 3.92
N TRP A 98 -9.51 -5.92 3.20
CA TRP A 98 -9.42 -7.35 3.52
C TRP A 98 -8.46 -7.70 4.66
N ASP A 99 -7.64 -6.74 5.09
CA ASP A 99 -6.56 -6.97 6.03
C ASP A 99 -6.73 -6.04 7.24
N ASP A 100 -6.96 -6.64 8.40
CA ASP A 100 -7.01 -5.99 9.71
C ASP A 100 -5.70 -5.28 10.07
N THR A 101 -4.59 -5.70 9.45
CA THR A 101 -3.26 -5.09 9.62
C THR A 101 -2.93 -4.02 8.57
N TYR A 102 -3.85 -3.67 7.65
CA TYR A 102 -3.55 -2.72 6.55
C TYR A 102 -3.02 -1.36 7.06
N PHE A 103 -3.64 -0.84 8.12
CA PHE A 103 -3.21 0.42 8.75
C PHE A 103 -1.92 0.24 9.55
N GLU A 104 -1.79 -0.87 10.29
CA GLU A 104 -0.57 -1.19 11.05
C GLU A 104 0.65 -1.29 10.11
N ARG A 105 0.47 -1.86 8.92
CA ARG A 105 1.53 -1.98 7.93
C ARG A 105 1.98 -0.63 7.40
N THR A 106 1.05 0.27 7.08
CA THR A 106 1.38 1.59 6.52
C THR A 106 2.03 2.50 7.56
N LEU A 107 1.53 2.46 8.80
CA LEU A 107 2.10 3.22 9.91
C LEU A 107 3.50 2.72 10.29
N PHE A 108 3.73 1.41 10.24
CA PHE A 108 5.03 0.83 10.55
C PHE A 108 6.13 1.23 9.56
N TRP A 109 5.85 1.32 8.24
CA TRP A 109 6.82 1.88 7.27
C TRP A 109 7.19 3.31 7.62
N ILE A 110 6.20 4.15 7.91
CA ILE A 110 6.42 5.55 8.25
C ILE A 110 7.25 5.66 9.54
N CYS A 111 6.94 4.86 10.57
CA CYS A 111 7.69 4.87 11.82
C CYS A 111 9.11 4.32 11.66
N ALA A 112 9.30 3.23 10.92
CA ALA A 112 10.61 2.65 10.66
C ALA A 112 11.48 3.63 9.87
N ASP A 113 10.95 4.23 8.80
CA ASP A 113 11.69 5.18 7.97
C ASP A 113 11.96 6.51 8.70
N THR A 114 11.04 6.97 9.53
CA THR A 114 11.29 8.15 10.40
C THR A 114 12.38 7.84 11.42
N LEU A 115 12.40 6.62 11.97
CA LEU A 115 13.45 6.19 12.90
C LEU A 115 14.79 5.99 12.19
N VAL A 116 14.81 5.45 10.95
CA VAL A 116 16.00 5.39 10.08
C VAL A 116 16.51 6.79 9.85
N ALA A 117 15.67 7.71 9.37
CA ALA A 117 16.05 9.08 9.06
C ALA A 117 16.62 9.82 10.29
N LEU A 118 16.07 9.56 11.48
CA LEU A 118 16.58 10.09 12.74
C LEU A 118 17.93 9.48 13.14
N LEU A 119 18.17 8.19 12.86
CA LEU A 119 19.38 7.48 13.27
C LEU A 119 20.51 7.55 12.22
N SER A 120 20.20 7.64 10.93
CA SER A 120 21.18 7.80 9.84
C SER A 120 21.79 9.21 9.79
N ALA A 121 21.34 10.13 10.64
CA ALA A 121 22.03 11.39 10.89
C ALA A 121 23.35 11.21 11.68
N SER A 122 23.65 10.01 12.19
CA SER A 122 24.97 9.74 12.76
C SER A 122 25.94 9.27 11.67
N GLU A 123 27.04 10.00 11.46
CA GLU A 123 28.16 9.59 10.58
C GLU A 123 28.76 8.22 10.95
N GLU A 124 28.47 7.71 12.16
CA GLU A 124 28.90 6.42 12.66
C GLU A 124 27.77 5.37 12.66
N ALA A 125 27.01 5.28 11.56
CA ALA A 125 26.07 4.18 11.37
C ALA A 125 26.83 2.84 11.31
N GLY A 126 27.09 2.25 12.48
CA GLY A 126 27.75 0.96 12.60
C GLY A 126 26.92 -0.16 11.98
N TRP A 127 27.57 -1.29 11.68
CA TRP A 127 26.92 -2.50 11.16
C TRP A 127 25.71 -2.96 12.00
N SER A 128 25.73 -2.70 13.32
CA SER A 128 24.61 -2.96 14.23
C SER A 128 23.32 -2.25 13.84
N LEU A 129 23.41 -1.03 13.31
CA LEU A 129 22.26 -0.24 12.89
C LEU A 129 21.59 -0.86 11.65
N TYR A 130 22.38 -1.26 10.65
CA TYR A 130 21.85 -1.97 9.48
C TYR A 130 21.24 -3.32 9.85
N VAL A 131 21.81 -4.05 10.82
CA VAL A 131 21.22 -5.30 11.32
C VAL A 131 19.90 -5.04 12.02
N PHE A 132 19.82 -4.02 12.87
CA PHE A 132 18.58 -3.65 13.55
C PHE A 132 17.47 -3.29 12.55
N PHE A 133 17.75 -2.39 11.59
CA PHE A 133 16.76 -2.06 10.56
C PHE A 133 16.48 -3.21 9.62
N GLY A 134 17.49 -4.02 9.30
CA GLY A 134 17.35 -5.21 8.48
C GLY A 134 16.37 -6.19 9.11
N PHE A 135 16.39 -6.30 10.44
CA PHE A 135 15.45 -7.10 11.20
C PHE A 135 14.03 -6.56 11.10
N LEU A 136 13.83 -5.25 11.28
CA LEU A 136 12.52 -4.62 11.15
C LEU A 136 11.93 -4.82 9.75
N TYR A 137 12.72 -4.57 8.70
CA TYR A 137 12.27 -4.77 7.32
C TYR A 137 12.02 -6.25 7.00
N ALA A 138 12.87 -7.18 7.47
CA ALA A 138 12.68 -8.60 7.24
C ALA A 138 11.41 -9.13 7.91
N ALA A 139 11.20 -8.79 9.19
CA ALA A 139 10.00 -9.15 9.93
C ALA A 139 8.74 -8.62 9.23
N PHE A 140 8.77 -7.35 8.81
CA PHE A 140 7.70 -6.73 8.05
C PHE A 140 7.43 -7.44 6.72
N CYS A 141 8.47 -7.62 5.90
CA CYS A 141 8.34 -8.21 4.57
C CYS A 141 7.78 -9.63 4.67
N LEU A 142 8.27 -10.43 5.63
CA LEU A 142 7.78 -11.78 5.87
C LEU A 142 6.32 -11.78 6.35
N HIS A 143 5.95 -10.87 7.26
CA HIS A 143 4.56 -10.74 7.70
C HIS A 143 3.64 -10.35 6.54
N LYS A 144 4.04 -9.36 5.72
CA LYS A 144 3.30 -8.94 4.53
C LYS A 144 3.16 -10.06 3.51
N LEU A 145 4.23 -10.80 3.23
CA LEU A 145 4.21 -11.95 2.31
C LEU A 145 3.25 -13.03 2.82
N GLN A 146 3.33 -13.38 4.10
CA GLN A 146 2.46 -14.39 4.71
C GLN A 146 0.99 -13.97 4.73
N GLY A 147 0.70 -12.73 5.14
CA GLY A 147 -0.65 -12.20 5.18
C GLY A 147 -1.29 -12.14 3.80
N HIS A 148 -0.56 -11.60 2.82
CA HIS A 148 -1.06 -11.50 1.44
C HIS A 148 -1.26 -12.88 0.80
N LYS A 149 -0.31 -13.80 0.99
CA LYS A 149 -0.45 -15.19 0.53
C LYS A 149 -1.64 -15.87 1.18
N ARG A 150 -1.78 -15.76 2.50
CA ARG A 150 -2.91 -16.34 3.25
C ARG A 150 -4.25 -15.81 2.73
N MET A 151 -4.37 -14.51 2.45
CA MET A 151 -5.57 -13.92 1.88
C MET A 151 -5.89 -14.54 0.51
N LEU A 152 -4.91 -14.65 -0.40
CA LEU A 152 -5.13 -15.25 -1.72
C LEU A 152 -5.44 -16.75 -1.65
N ASP A 153 -4.81 -17.48 -0.73
CA ASP A 153 -5.06 -18.90 -0.48
C ASP A 153 -6.46 -19.10 0.12
N GLN A 154 -6.91 -18.21 1.01
CA GLN A 154 -8.27 -18.22 1.56
C GLN A 154 -9.32 -17.96 0.48
N MET A 155 -9.07 -17.04 -0.47
CA MET A 155 -9.95 -16.83 -1.61
C MET A 155 -9.98 -18.05 -2.54
N LEU A 156 -8.84 -18.72 -2.73
CA LEU A 156 -8.75 -19.93 -3.54
C LEU A 156 -9.49 -21.11 -2.91
N ALA A 157 -9.42 -21.25 -1.60
CA ALA A 157 -10.11 -22.28 -0.83
C ALA A 157 -11.51 -21.84 -0.35
N PHE A 158 -11.99 -20.67 -0.79
CA PHE A 158 -13.25 -20.11 -0.32
C PHE A 158 -14.39 -21.04 -0.68
N ASP A 159 -15.26 -21.31 0.29
CA ASP A 159 -16.52 -22.00 0.07
C ASP A 159 -17.55 -21.41 1.02
N LEU A 160 -18.62 -20.85 0.46
CA LEU A 160 -19.70 -20.23 1.21
C LEU A 160 -20.25 -21.14 2.31
N ARG A 161 -20.36 -22.44 2.04
CA ARG A 161 -20.88 -23.45 2.98
C ARG A 161 -19.98 -23.66 4.18
N ASN A 162 -18.69 -23.40 4.01
CA ASN A 162 -17.66 -23.53 5.05
C ASN A 162 -17.25 -22.16 5.63
N ALA A 163 -17.80 -21.06 5.10
CA ALA A 163 -17.50 -19.72 5.59
C ALA A 163 -17.93 -19.60 7.05
N LYS A 164 -17.10 -19.00 7.90
CA LYS A 164 -17.44 -18.82 9.31
C LYS A 164 -18.47 -17.70 9.45
N CYS A 165 -19.61 -18.02 10.05
CA CYS A 165 -20.59 -17.02 10.46
C CYS A 165 -20.39 -16.74 11.96
N THR A 166 -20.54 -15.47 12.38
CA THR A 166 -20.53 -15.15 13.82
C THR A 166 -21.71 -15.86 14.51
N PHE A 167 -22.85 -15.93 13.83
CA PHE A 167 -24.02 -16.70 14.21
C PHE A 167 -24.40 -17.61 13.04
N GLU A 168 -24.48 -18.92 13.27
CA GLU A 168 -24.74 -19.90 12.21
C GLU A 168 -26.15 -19.76 11.60
N GLU A 169 -27.10 -19.16 12.31
CA GLU A 169 -28.44 -18.84 11.79
C GLU A 169 -28.40 -17.88 10.59
N ASP A 170 -27.35 -17.04 10.50
CA ASP A 170 -27.19 -16.09 9.38
C ASP A 170 -26.82 -16.79 8.08
N ARG A 171 -26.29 -18.01 8.14
CA ARG A 171 -25.83 -18.74 6.96
C ARG A 171 -26.94 -18.91 5.94
N ALA A 172 -28.14 -19.31 6.39
CA ALA A 172 -29.29 -19.50 5.52
C ALA A 172 -29.70 -18.20 4.80
N VAL A 173 -29.65 -17.07 5.51
CA VAL A 173 -29.98 -15.75 4.94
C VAL A 173 -28.93 -15.32 3.90
N ILE A 174 -27.65 -15.55 4.19
CA ILE A 174 -26.56 -15.23 3.26
C ILE A 174 -26.64 -16.12 2.02
N GLU A 175 -26.90 -17.42 2.19
CA GLU A 175 -27.09 -18.35 1.08
C GLU A 175 -28.28 -17.92 0.22
N GLU A 176 -29.42 -17.57 0.82
CA GLU A 176 -30.57 -17.06 0.08
C GLU A 176 -30.26 -15.77 -0.68
N LEU A 177 -29.48 -14.85 -0.11
CA LEU A 177 -29.03 -13.65 -0.82
C LEU A 177 -28.12 -13.97 -2.01
N VAL A 178 -27.17 -14.88 -1.85
CA VAL A 178 -26.28 -15.31 -2.94
C VAL A 178 -27.09 -15.99 -4.03
N LEU A 179 -28.04 -16.85 -3.66
CA LEU A 179 -28.97 -17.46 -4.59
C LEU A 179 -29.72 -16.37 -5.36
N ASN A 180 -30.33 -15.42 -4.68
CA ASN A 180 -31.08 -14.36 -5.35
C ASN A 180 -30.21 -13.48 -6.26
N LEU A 181 -28.93 -13.30 -5.95
CA LEU A 181 -28.01 -12.46 -6.72
C LEU A 181 -27.44 -13.15 -7.96
N PHE A 182 -27.16 -14.46 -7.88
CA PHE A 182 -26.58 -15.24 -8.99
C PHE A 182 -27.62 -16.02 -9.79
N ASP A 183 -28.87 -15.99 -9.36
CA ASP A 183 -29.98 -16.56 -10.08
C ASP A 183 -30.45 -15.62 -11.18
N GLU A 184 -29.92 -15.82 -12.40
CA GLU A 184 -30.33 -15.09 -13.61
C GLU A 184 -31.85 -15.12 -13.85
N ALA A 185 -32.57 -16.12 -13.30
CA ALA A 185 -34.04 -16.20 -13.42
C ALA A 185 -34.79 -15.09 -12.66
N LEU A 186 -34.10 -14.37 -11.77
CA LEU A 186 -34.63 -13.27 -10.98
C LEU A 186 -34.24 -11.89 -11.52
N GLU A 187 -33.48 -11.82 -12.63
CA GLU A 187 -33.37 -10.56 -13.35
C GLU A 187 -34.77 -10.13 -13.80
N PRO A 188 -35.18 -8.86 -13.56
CA PRO A 188 -36.51 -8.41 -13.94
C PRO A 188 -36.69 -8.64 -15.44
N PRO A 189 -37.79 -9.28 -15.87
CA PRO A 189 -37.98 -9.68 -17.26
C PRO A 189 -37.77 -8.46 -18.16
N ILE A 190 -36.93 -8.63 -19.20
CA ILE A 190 -36.68 -7.61 -20.20
C ILE A 190 -38.03 -7.22 -20.80
N ARG A 191 -38.52 -6.03 -20.45
CA ARG A 191 -39.74 -5.48 -21.03
C ARG A 191 -39.44 -5.08 -22.46
N VAL A 192 -39.77 -5.95 -23.40
CA VAL A 192 -39.80 -5.59 -24.82
C VAL A 192 -41.06 -4.78 -25.01
N ALA A 193 -40.92 -3.47 -25.16
CA ALA A 193 -42.02 -2.63 -25.63
C ALA A 193 -42.36 -3.13 -27.04
N PHE A 194 -43.49 -3.83 -27.18
CA PHE A 194 -44.07 -4.04 -28.50
C PHE A 194 -44.53 -2.66 -28.95
N ASP A 195 -43.95 -2.17 -30.05
CA ASP A 195 -44.33 -0.90 -30.69
C ASP A 195 -45.84 -0.96 -30.98
N ALA A 196 -46.64 -0.48 -30.04
CA ALA A 196 -48.01 -0.13 -30.28
C ALA A 196 -47.94 1.24 -30.97
N PRO A 197 -48.21 1.32 -32.28
CA PRO A 197 -48.37 2.62 -32.91
C PRO A 197 -49.52 3.34 -32.20
N ASP A 198 -49.24 4.55 -31.72
CA ASP A 198 -50.22 5.58 -31.36
C ASP A 198 -50.93 5.47 -29.99
N ALA A 199 -50.19 5.15 -28.91
CA ALA A 199 -50.67 5.44 -27.55
C ALA A 199 -50.00 6.72 -27.01
N GLU A 200 -50.59 7.87 -27.36
CA GLU A 200 -50.36 9.12 -26.64
C GLU A 200 -50.94 9.00 -25.22
N ASP A 201 -50.20 9.57 -24.25
CA ASP A 201 -50.60 9.94 -22.88
C ASP A 201 -50.25 8.98 -21.71
N GLY A 202 -49.00 9.11 -21.23
CA GLY A 202 -48.78 9.84 -19.97
C GLY A 202 -48.94 9.12 -18.63
N THR A 203 -49.29 7.84 -18.56
CA THR A 203 -49.36 7.11 -17.27
C THR A 203 -48.30 6.04 -17.16
N VAL A 204 -47.32 6.28 -16.28
CA VAL A 204 -46.35 5.25 -15.85
C VAL A 204 -47.15 4.24 -15.02
N GLU A 205 -47.64 3.18 -15.65
CA GLU A 205 -48.30 2.07 -14.96
C GLU A 205 -47.36 1.54 -13.85
N GLU A 206 -47.83 1.64 -12.61
CA GLU A 206 -47.22 0.98 -11.45
C GLU A 206 -46.95 -0.48 -11.82
N ALA A 207 -45.74 -0.95 -11.55
CA ALA A 207 -45.32 -2.31 -11.86
C ALA A 207 -46.30 -3.30 -11.22
N GLY A 208 -47.21 -3.85 -12.02
CA GLY A 208 -48.16 -4.87 -11.59
C GLY A 208 -47.43 -6.03 -10.93
N GLU A 209 -48.09 -6.63 -9.94
CA GLU A 209 -47.56 -7.79 -9.23
C GLU A 209 -47.07 -8.86 -10.22
N PRO A 210 -45.90 -9.48 -9.96
CA PRO A 210 -45.35 -10.49 -10.85
C PRO A 210 -46.36 -11.61 -11.07
N LEU A 211 -46.61 -11.95 -12.34
CA LEU A 211 -47.58 -12.97 -12.79
C LEU A 211 -47.37 -14.36 -12.15
N ILE A 212 -46.19 -14.62 -11.60
CA ILE A 212 -45.82 -15.88 -10.96
C ILE A 212 -45.21 -15.56 -9.59
N SER A 213 -45.75 -16.17 -8.53
CA SER A 213 -45.16 -16.04 -7.19
C SER A 213 -43.77 -16.65 -7.14
N LEU A 214 -42.88 -16.08 -6.32
CA LEU A 214 -41.51 -16.56 -6.15
C LEU A 214 -41.45 -18.05 -5.76
N GLU A 215 -42.41 -18.51 -4.95
CA GLU A 215 -42.55 -19.92 -4.57
C GLU A 215 -42.92 -20.80 -5.75
N SER A 216 -43.81 -20.35 -6.64
CA SER A 216 -44.18 -21.09 -7.85
C SER A 216 -43.00 -21.18 -8.82
N LEU A 217 -42.23 -20.11 -8.96
CA LEU A 217 -40.99 -20.07 -9.74
C LEU A 217 -39.96 -21.07 -9.19
N ARG A 218 -39.76 -21.08 -7.87
CA ARG A 218 -38.91 -22.08 -7.17
C ARG A 218 -39.43 -23.50 -7.36
N ALA A 219 -40.74 -23.70 -7.34
CA ALA A 219 -41.36 -25.02 -7.51
C ALA A 219 -41.19 -25.55 -8.94
N ILE A 220 -41.24 -24.70 -9.98
CA ILE A 220 -41.08 -25.13 -11.38
C ILE A 220 -39.59 -25.30 -11.76
N ARG A 221 -38.67 -24.77 -10.95
CA ARG A 221 -37.22 -24.77 -11.18
C ARG A 221 -36.59 -26.14 -11.45
N HIS A 222 -37.13 -27.21 -10.87
CA HIS A 222 -36.63 -28.57 -11.10
C HIS A 222 -37.00 -29.13 -12.48
N VAL A 223 -37.96 -28.49 -13.18
CA VAL A 223 -38.44 -28.87 -14.52
C VAL A 223 -37.86 -27.95 -15.58
N THR A 224 -37.68 -26.67 -15.26
CA THR A 224 -36.98 -25.71 -16.12
C THR A 224 -35.48 -25.95 -16.00
N SER A 225 -34.72 -25.76 -17.07
CA SER A 225 -33.26 -26.03 -17.12
C SER A 225 -32.41 -25.11 -16.23
N TYR A 226 -33.02 -24.46 -15.24
CA TYR A 226 -32.32 -23.58 -14.31
C TYR A 226 -31.42 -24.38 -13.37
N PRO A 227 -30.26 -23.81 -13.00
CA PRO A 227 -29.36 -24.46 -12.06
C PRO A 227 -30.03 -24.65 -10.69
N SER A 228 -29.70 -25.76 -10.03
CA SER A 228 -30.12 -26.01 -8.65
C SER A 228 -29.48 -24.99 -7.68
N PRO A 229 -30.04 -24.78 -6.48
CA PRO A 229 -29.43 -23.91 -5.48
C PRO A 229 -27.96 -24.26 -5.19
N ASP A 230 -27.65 -25.55 -5.10
CA ASP A 230 -26.29 -26.03 -4.93
C ASP A 230 -25.36 -25.60 -6.07
N ALA A 231 -25.83 -25.68 -7.32
CA ALA A 231 -25.08 -25.30 -8.50
C ALA A 231 -24.81 -23.79 -8.52
N ILE A 232 -25.78 -22.95 -8.11
CA ILE A 232 -25.62 -21.49 -8.03
C ILE A 232 -24.60 -21.10 -6.95
N ILE A 233 -24.67 -21.73 -5.78
CA ILE A 233 -23.64 -21.55 -4.74
C ILE A 233 -22.26 -21.99 -5.28
N GLY A 234 -22.20 -23.05 -6.08
CA GLY A 234 -21.00 -23.47 -6.81
C GLY A 234 -20.47 -22.37 -7.74
N GLN A 235 -21.34 -21.75 -8.55
CA GLN A 235 -20.96 -20.65 -9.44
C GLN A 235 -20.43 -19.43 -8.67
N PHE A 236 -21.06 -19.06 -7.56
CA PHE A 236 -20.56 -17.99 -6.69
C PHE A 236 -19.17 -18.31 -6.12
N ASN A 237 -18.98 -19.53 -5.62
CA ASN A 237 -17.67 -19.98 -5.13
C ASN A 237 -16.61 -19.91 -6.24
N ASP A 238 -16.93 -20.36 -7.44
CA ASP A 238 -16.02 -20.31 -8.59
C ASP A 238 -15.71 -18.86 -9.02
N TYR A 239 -16.70 -17.96 -8.93
CA TYR A 239 -16.50 -16.52 -9.12
C TYR A 239 -15.50 -15.94 -8.12
N VAL A 240 -15.64 -16.27 -6.83
CA VAL A 240 -14.74 -15.79 -5.77
C VAL A 240 -13.32 -16.34 -5.96
N ARG A 241 -13.19 -17.64 -6.25
CA ARG A 241 -11.91 -18.34 -6.44
C ARG A 241 -11.18 -17.89 -7.71
N GLY A 242 -11.93 -17.57 -8.76
CA GLY A 242 -11.41 -17.21 -10.08
C GLY A 242 -11.42 -15.70 -10.32
N PRO A 243 -12.44 -15.15 -11.02
CA PRO A 243 -12.51 -13.74 -11.42
C PRO A 243 -12.22 -12.73 -10.32
N LEU A 244 -12.85 -12.85 -9.15
CA LEU A 244 -12.69 -11.88 -8.07
C LEU A 244 -11.25 -11.88 -7.53
N ARG A 245 -10.70 -13.07 -7.26
CA ARG A 245 -9.30 -13.24 -6.83
C ARG A 245 -8.32 -12.69 -7.86
N GLN A 246 -8.55 -12.96 -9.15
CA GLN A 246 -7.69 -12.47 -10.24
C GLN A 246 -7.73 -10.95 -10.34
N ASN A 247 -8.92 -10.35 -10.25
CA ASN A 247 -9.08 -8.89 -10.22
C ASN A 247 -8.39 -8.26 -9.01
N LEU A 248 -8.51 -8.90 -7.84
CA LEU A 248 -7.83 -8.45 -6.63
C LEU A 248 -6.29 -8.54 -6.78
N ALA A 249 -5.77 -9.64 -7.32
CA ALA A 249 -4.34 -9.81 -7.60
C ALA A 249 -3.83 -8.86 -8.69
N ALA A 250 -4.66 -8.51 -9.69
CA ALA A 250 -4.31 -7.52 -10.70
C ALA A 250 -4.25 -6.10 -10.11
N PHE A 251 -5.15 -5.78 -9.16
CA PHE A 251 -5.24 -4.46 -8.54
C PHE A 251 -4.21 -4.25 -7.43
N LEU A 252 -4.11 -5.19 -6.48
CA LEU A 252 -3.18 -5.14 -5.35
C LEU A 252 -1.77 -5.63 -5.71
N GLY A 253 -1.64 -6.34 -6.83
CA GLY A 253 -0.45 -7.10 -7.20
C GLY A 253 -0.37 -8.45 -6.49
N THR A 254 0.66 -9.22 -6.84
CA THR A 254 1.03 -10.46 -6.17
C THR A 254 1.64 -10.19 -4.79
N GLU A 255 1.83 -11.25 -4.00
CA GLU A 255 2.45 -11.19 -2.67
C GLU A 255 3.80 -10.44 -2.62
N ASP A 256 4.56 -10.41 -3.71
CA ASP A 256 5.86 -9.76 -3.86
C ASP A 256 5.79 -8.35 -4.46
N TYR A 257 4.59 -7.88 -4.80
CA TYR A 257 4.38 -6.57 -5.36
C TYR A 257 4.12 -5.54 -4.27
N ILE A 258 4.76 -4.39 -4.39
CA ILE A 258 4.45 -3.18 -3.63
C ILE A 258 4.18 -2.07 -4.64
N SER A 259 3.08 -1.35 -4.46
CA SER A 259 2.73 -0.30 -5.43
C SER A 259 3.72 0.87 -5.31
N PRO A 260 4.11 1.50 -6.44
CA PRO A 260 4.97 2.68 -6.41
C PRO A 260 4.41 3.82 -5.57
N LYS A 261 3.07 3.96 -5.53
CA LYS A 261 2.37 4.96 -4.71
C LYS A 261 2.62 4.74 -3.21
N MET A 262 2.59 3.49 -2.75
CA MET A 262 2.91 3.16 -1.37
C MET A 262 4.38 3.41 -1.04
N CYS A 263 5.29 3.14 -1.98
CA CYS A 263 6.72 3.46 -1.81
C CYS A 263 6.92 4.97 -1.67
N ILE A 264 6.26 5.80 -2.49
CA ILE A 264 6.32 7.27 -2.38
C ILE A 264 5.83 7.73 -1.00
N VAL A 265 4.68 7.21 -0.53
CA VAL A 265 4.14 7.54 0.79
C VAL A 265 5.10 7.13 1.91
N ALA A 266 5.70 5.94 1.83
CA ALA A 266 6.68 5.46 2.81
C ALA A 266 7.93 6.35 2.84
N THR A 267 8.43 6.79 1.68
CA THR A 267 9.59 7.69 1.62
C THR A 267 9.30 9.11 2.07
N LEU A 268 8.03 9.55 2.15
CA LEU A 268 7.67 10.96 2.33
C LEU A 268 8.37 11.66 3.52
N PRO A 269 8.48 11.04 4.72
CA PRO A 269 9.23 11.64 5.83
C PRO A 269 10.69 11.92 5.47
N ILE A 270 11.32 11.03 4.70
CA ILE A 270 12.70 11.16 4.26
C ILE A 270 12.85 12.32 3.28
N TRP A 271 11.88 12.58 2.39
CA TRP A 271 11.95 13.77 1.52
C TRP A 271 11.99 15.07 2.33
N PHE A 272 11.18 15.17 3.38
CA PHE A 272 11.14 16.35 4.24
C PHE A 272 12.40 16.46 5.11
N GLN A 273 12.86 15.34 5.67
CA GLN A 273 14.13 15.30 6.41
C GLN A 273 15.31 15.71 5.51
N SER A 274 15.38 15.17 4.30
CA SER A 274 16.38 15.51 3.29
C SER A 274 16.38 17.00 2.97
N LEU A 275 15.21 17.60 2.81
CA LEU A 275 15.08 19.04 2.59
C LEU A 275 15.58 19.83 3.80
N MET A 276 15.26 19.38 5.01
CA MET A 276 15.77 19.97 6.23
C MET A 276 17.31 19.90 6.27
N CYS A 277 17.94 18.76 5.95
CA CYS A 277 19.39 18.63 5.92
C CYS A 277 20.07 19.58 4.92
N VAL A 278 19.46 19.75 3.73
CA VAL A 278 19.94 20.70 2.72
C VAL A 278 19.86 22.14 3.23
N LEU A 279 18.74 22.51 3.86
CA LEU A 279 18.51 23.87 4.35
C LEU A 279 19.23 24.19 5.66
N SER A 280 19.54 23.18 6.48
CA SER A 280 20.27 23.33 7.74
C SER A 280 21.78 23.26 7.57
N CYS A 281 22.29 22.98 6.37
CA CYS A 281 23.71 22.79 6.10
C CYS A 281 24.36 21.79 7.08
N ASP A 282 23.70 20.66 7.31
CA ASP A 282 24.09 19.61 8.27
C ASP A 282 24.15 20.09 9.74
N GLY A 283 23.41 21.15 10.07
CA GLY A 283 23.31 21.69 11.44
C GLY A 283 24.48 22.60 11.86
N ALA A 284 25.38 22.93 10.94
CA ALA A 284 26.47 23.89 11.12
C ALA A 284 26.31 25.09 10.18
N SER A 285 27.19 26.09 10.29
CA SER A 285 27.19 27.20 9.33
C SER A 285 27.53 26.67 7.93
N CYS A 286 26.80 27.11 6.91
CA CYS A 286 27.01 26.63 5.55
C CYS A 286 28.43 26.84 5.04
N GLU A 287 29.10 27.91 5.48
CA GLU A 287 30.50 28.16 5.17
C GLU A 287 31.42 27.08 5.75
N ARG A 288 31.18 26.68 7.01
CA ARG A 288 31.95 25.61 7.66
C ARG A 288 31.68 24.26 7.02
N SER A 289 30.42 23.89 6.80
CA SER A 289 30.09 22.61 6.15
C SER A 289 30.63 22.53 4.72
N ALA A 290 30.58 23.64 3.97
CA ALA A 290 31.19 23.72 2.65
C ALA A 290 32.72 23.60 2.72
N SER A 291 33.37 24.31 3.64
CA SER A 291 34.84 24.27 3.83
C SER A 291 35.32 22.90 4.29
N ASP A 292 34.67 22.30 5.28
CA ASP A 292 34.99 20.97 5.84
C ASP A 292 34.79 19.88 4.78
N GLY A 293 33.77 20.05 3.92
CA GLY A 293 33.56 19.21 2.75
C GLY A 293 34.48 19.50 1.57
N GLY A 294 35.34 20.54 1.62
CA GLY A 294 36.26 20.93 0.55
C GLY A 294 35.63 21.64 -0.65
N TYR A 295 34.39 22.11 -0.53
CA TYR A 295 33.64 22.76 -1.61
C TYR A 295 34.20 24.14 -1.92
N ALA A 296 34.25 24.52 -3.20
CA ALA A 296 34.76 25.82 -3.62
C ALA A 296 33.81 26.97 -3.26
N SER A 297 32.53 26.68 -3.00
CA SER A 297 31.53 27.67 -2.57
C SER A 297 30.36 27.02 -1.82
N ILE A 298 29.65 27.82 -1.03
CA ILE A 298 28.41 27.41 -0.35
C ILE A 298 27.34 26.95 -1.35
N TYR A 299 27.20 27.63 -2.49
CA TYR A 299 26.22 27.25 -3.52
C TYR A 299 26.51 25.88 -4.12
N GLN A 300 27.78 25.56 -4.37
CA GLN A 300 28.18 24.24 -4.84
C GLN A 300 27.81 23.17 -3.82
N TYR A 301 28.11 23.40 -2.54
CA TYR A 301 27.72 22.51 -1.44
C TYR A 301 26.20 22.29 -1.39
N MET A 302 25.41 23.36 -1.40
CA MET A 302 23.94 23.28 -1.32
C MET A 302 23.34 22.56 -2.53
N ILE A 303 23.81 22.83 -3.76
CA ILE A 303 23.33 22.15 -4.97
C ILE A 303 23.66 20.66 -4.91
N THR A 304 24.90 20.31 -4.56
CA THR A 304 25.33 18.91 -4.46
C THR A 304 24.51 18.17 -3.40
N ASN A 305 24.34 18.75 -2.21
CA ASN A 305 23.49 18.17 -1.18
C ASN A 305 22.02 18.09 -1.61
N ALA A 306 21.50 19.08 -2.33
CA ALA A 306 20.13 19.02 -2.87
C ALA A 306 19.96 17.85 -3.84
N VAL A 307 20.90 17.64 -4.77
CA VAL A 307 20.86 16.50 -5.70
C VAL A 307 20.93 15.18 -4.93
N LEU A 308 21.83 15.06 -3.95
CA LEU A 308 21.97 13.82 -3.19
C LEU A 308 20.74 13.52 -2.33
N GLN A 309 20.32 14.49 -1.52
CA GLN A 309 19.30 14.30 -0.50
C GLN A 309 17.88 14.33 -1.06
N LEU A 310 17.58 15.18 -2.04
CA LEU A 310 16.21 15.34 -2.58
C LEU A 310 15.94 14.48 -3.80
N LEU A 311 16.97 14.04 -4.51
CA LEU A 311 16.83 13.19 -5.70
C LEU A 311 17.38 11.80 -5.40
N LEU A 312 18.69 11.64 -5.28
CA LEU A 312 19.32 10.33 -5.33
C LEU A 312 18.88 9.42 -4.16
N LEU A 313 18.82 9.95 -2.93
CA LEU A 313 18.41 9.18 -1.76
C LEU A 313 16.94 8.70 -1.86
N PRO A 314 15.93 9.56 -2.08
CA PRO A 314 14.55 9.10 -2.24
C PRO A 314 14.34 8.12 -3.39
N PHE A 315 14.97 8.36 -4.54
CA PHE A 315 14.90 7.44 -5.68
C PHE A 315 15.55 6.09 -5.37
N GLY A 316 16.64 6.07 -4.60
CA GLY A 316 17.25 4.86 -4.07
C GLY A 316 16.27 4.07 -3.20
N LEU A 317 15.56 4.74 -2.30
CA LEU A 317 14.58 4.10 -1.41
C LEU A 317 13.35 3.53 -2.15
N LEU A 318 12.86 4.24 -3.18
CA LEU A 318 11.80 3.72 -4.07
C LEU A 318 12.18 2.39 -4.73
N ILE A 319 13.48 2.15 -4.94
CA ILE A 319 14.03 0.91 -5.47
C ILE A 319 14.26 -0.12 -4.36
N VAL A 320 14.76 0.31 -3.21
CA VAL A 320 15.11 -0.57 -2.08
C VAL A 320 13.88 -1.27 -1.51
N TYR A 321 12.73 -0.63 -1.34
CA TYR A 321 11.59 -1.31 -0.71
C TYR A 321 11.06 -2.53 -1.49
N PRO A 322 10.79 -2.45 -2.81
CA PRO A 322 10.46 -3.63 -3.58
C PRO A 322 11.57 -4.69 -3.55
N LEU A 323 12.84 -4.26 -3.53
CA LEU A 323 14.00 -5.15 -3.49
C LEU A 323 14.06 -5.95 -2.19
N LEU A 324 13.88 -5.28 -1.04
CA LEU A 324 13.81 -5.90 0.28
C LEU A 324 12.68 -6.94 0.34
N LEU A 325 11.50 -6.60 -0.19
CA LEU A 325 10.36 -7.49 -0.21
C LEU A 325 10.63 -8.76 -1.04
N ARG A 326 11.15 -8.59 -2.27
CA ARG A 326 11.47 -9.73 -3.16
C ARG A 326 12.62 -10.58 -2.64
N ALA A 327 13.64 -9.96 -2.06
CA ALA A 327 14.73 -10.69 -1.43
C ALA A 327 14.21 -11.56 -0.28
N ASN A 328 13.32 -11.03 0.57
CA ASN A 328 12.69 -11.82 1.64
C ASN A 328 11.75 -12.90 1.09
N GLN A 329 11.07 -12.69 -0.03
CA GLN A 329 10.31 -13.74 -0.72
C GLN A 329 11.24 -14.87 -1.21
N ALA A 330 12.38 -14.53 -1.80
CA ALA A 330 13.37 -15.50 -2.24
C ALA A 330 13.92 -16.32 -1.06
N VAL A 331 14.21 -15.66 0.07
CA VAL A 331 14.59 -16.32 1.33
C VAL A 331 13.49 -17.27 1.81
N ALA A 332 12.24 -16.82 1.83
CA ALA A 332 11.10 -17.64 2.23
C ALA A 332 10.93 -18.87 1.32
N ALA A 333 11.07 -18.71 0.00
CA ALA A 333 10.94 -19.78 -0.99
C ALA A 333 12.11 -20.78 -0.94
N ALA A 334 13.35 -20.31 -0.73
CA ALA A 334 14.53 -21.16 -0.60
C ALA A 334 14.44 -22.05 0.65
N LEU A 335 14.04 -21.47 1.78
CA LEU A 335 13.92 -22.19 3.05
C LEU A 335 12.68 -23.09 3.12
N HIS A 336 11.66 -22.89 2.28
CA HIS A 336 10.49 -23.78 2.22
C HIS A 336 10.81 -25.16 1.63
N ARG A 337 11.87 -25.30 0.82
CA ARG A 337 12.23 -26.59 0.19
C ARG A 337 12.91 -27.58 1.15
N GLY A 338 13.20 -27.15 2.38
CA GLY A 338 14.04 -27.86 3.35
C GLY A 338 13.39 -29.07 4.01
N VAL A 339 12.41 -28.91 4.91
CA VAL A 339 11.83 -30.01 5.71
C VAL A 339 10.44 -29.60 6.23
N ALA A 340 9.47 -30.52 6.22
CA ALA A 340 8.05 -30.24 6.45
C ALA A 340 7.54 -30.19 7.92
N SER A 341 8.37 -30.31 8.98
CA SER A 341 7.80 -30.72 10.29
C SER A 341 7.87 -29.76 11.50
N ALA A 342 8.41 -28.53 11.41
CA ALA A 342 8.48 -27.66 12.59
C ALA A 342 8.21 -26.17 12.29
N TYR A 343 6.93 -25.77 12.24
CA TYR A 343 6.48 -24.42 11.86
C TYR A 343 7.17 -23.27 12.62
N GLY A 344 7.54 -23.44 13.90
CA GLY A 344 8.14 -22.38 14.71
C GLY A 344 9.61 -22.10 14.40
N THR A 345 10.45 -23.13 14.31
CA THR A 345 11.91 -22.97 14.18
C THR A 345 12.32 -22.34 12.84
N TRP A 346 11.57 -22.64 11.77
CA TRP A 346 11.85 -22.09 10.43
C TRP A 346 11.51 -20.60 10.32
N LEU A 347 10.61 -20.07 11.15
CA LEU A 347 10.29 -18.65 11.14
C LEU A 347 11.49 -17.82 11.61
N LEU A 348 12.15 -18.25 12.69
CA LEU A 348 13.36 -17.57 13.20
C LEU A 348 14.50 -17.61 12.18
N VAL A 349 14.75 -18.76 11.53
CA VAL A 349 15.77 -18.87 10.49
C VAL A 349 15.47 -17.93 9.31
N ARG A 350 14.20 -17.85 8.87
CA ARG A 350 13.78 -16.91 7.82
C ARG A 350 14.02 -15.46 8.22
N ILE A 351 13.69 -15.10 9.46
CA ILE A 351 13.91 -13.74 9.98
C ILE A 351 15.40 -13.42 10.03
N VAL A 352 16.25 -14.31 10.54
CA VAL A 352 17.70 -14.08 10.63
C VAL A 352 18.33 -13.94 9.25
N VAL A 353 18.07 -14.88 8.33
CA VAL A 353 18.60 -14.81 6.96
C VAL A 353 18.05 -13.59 6.23
N GLY A 354 16.75 -13.32 6.37
CA GLY A 354 16.10 -12.13 5.82
C GLY A 354 16.72 -10.84 6.35
N THR A 355 17.03 -10.79 7.66
CA THR A 355 17.71 -9.66 8.32
C THR A 355 19.07 -9.40 7.69
N CYS A 356 19.90 -10.43 7.52
CA CYS A 356 21.22 -10.29 6.91
C CYS A 356 21.14 -9.80 5.47
N VAL A 357 20.19 -10.34 4.68
CA VAL A 357 19.98 -9.92 3.29
C VAL A 357 19.46 -8.48 3.21
N SER A 358 18.50 -8.12 4.07
CA SER A 358 17.97 -6.76 4.16
C SER A 358 19.03 -5.75 4.60
N ALA A 359 19.84 -6.09 5.61
CA ALA A 359 20.97 -5.26 6.06
C ALA A 359 21.98 -5.05 4.92
N LEU A 360 22.33 -6.10 4.18
CA LEU A 360 23.24 -6.02 3.05
C LEU A 360 22.69 -5.13 1.93
N ILE A 361 21.39 -5.26 1.60
CA ILE A 361 20.75 -4.41 0.59
C ILE A 361 20.82 -2.93 0.97
N MET A 362 20.49 -2.60 2.22
CA MET A 362 20.54 -1.22 2.71
C MET A 362 21.97 -0.68 2.75
N TRP A 363 22.91 -1.48 3.22
CA TRP A 363 24.34 -1.15 3.24
C TRP A 363 24.86 -0.86 1.82
N CYS A 364 24.54 -1.73 0.85
CA CYS A 364 24.91 -1.51 -0.55
C CYS A 364 24.28 -0.23 -1.12
N ASN A 365 23.01 0.04 -0.81
CA ASN A 365 22.34 1.27 -1.25
C ASN A 365 23.03 2.51 -0.64
N ASP A 366 23.34 2.50 0.64
CA ASP A 366 23.98 3.62 1.31
C ASP A 366 25.40 3.89 0.77
N HIS A 367 26.20 2.83 0.57
CA HIS A 367 27.50 2.96 -0.09
C HIS A 367 27.40 3.41 -1.54
N LEU A 368 26.36 3.03 -2.28
CA LEU A 368 26.12 3.59 -3.61
C LEU A 368 25.87 5.10 -3.54
N GLN A 369 25.07 5.56 -2.58
CA GLN A 369 24.79 6.99 -2.39
C GLN A 369 26.06 7.76 -2.00
N LEU A 370 26.87 7.22 -1.08
CA LEU A 370 28.17 7.80 -0.70
C LEU A 370 29.12 7.87 -1.90
N ALA A 371 29.16 6.82 -2.71
CA ALA A 371 30.07 6.81 -3.85
C ALA A 371 29.60 7.74 -4.98
N LEU A 372 28.28 7.91 -5.17
CA LEU A 372 27.72 8.94 -6.05
C LEU A 372 28.04 10.35 -5.54
N ARG A 373 28.00 10.58 -4.21
CA ARG A 373 28.45 11.83 -3.59
C ARG A 373 29.90 12.13 -3.91
N GLU A 374 30.78 11.15 -3.75
CA GLU A 374 32.20 11.31 -4.08
C GLU A 374 32.44 11.53 -5.58
N MET A 375 31.73 10.83 -6.47
CA MET A 375 31.83 11.03 -7.92
C MET A 375 31.41 12.45 -8.37
N LEU A 376 30.37 13.02 -7.73
CA LEU A 376 29.93 14.38 -8.02
C LEU A 376 30.96 15.43 -7.59
N PHE A 377 31.92 15.06 -6.73
CA PHE A 377 32.79 16.00 -6.05
C PHE A 377 34.28 15.85 -6.39
N PHE A 378 34.80 14.62 -6.45
CA PHE A 378 36.20 14.32 -6.71
C PHE A 378 36.39 13.44 -7.95
N SER A 379 37.32 13.83 -8.83
CA SER A 379 37.84 12.99 -9.92
C SER A 379 38.87 11.98 -9.42
N THR A 380 38.73 11.45 -8.20
CA THR A 380 39.66 10.46 -7.66
C THR A 380 39.23 9.06 -8.08
N THR A 381 40.17 8.30 -8.64
CA THR A 381 39.90 7.00 -9.28
C THR A 381 39.52 5.87 -8.30
N SER A 382 39.89 5.96 -7.02
CA SER A 382 39.69 4.87 -6.04
C SER A 382 38.24 4.69 -5.61
N SER A 383 37.51 5.78 -5.35
CA SER A 383 36.09 5.76 -4.99
C SER A 383 35.21 5.27 -6.14
N MET A 384 35.66 5.50 -7.38
CA MET A 384 34.97 5.10 -8.59
C MET A 384 34.75 3.58 -8.67
N TYR A 385 35.74 2.77 -8.27
CA TYR A 385 35.63 1.31 -8.34
C TYR A 385 34.60 0.76 -7.35
N LEU A 386 34.55 1.31 -6.13
CA LEU A 386 33.57 0.90 -5.13
C LEU A 386 32.15 1.29 -5.55
N ALA A 387 31.98 2.50 -6.10
CA ALA A 387 30.72 2.98 -6.68
C ALA A 387 30.22 2.07 -7.80
N VAL A 388 31.11 1.75 -8.75
CA VAL A 388 30.78 0.89 -9.89
C VAL A 388 30.45 -0.51 -9.41
N ALA A 389 31.18 -1.06 -8.44
CA ALA A 389 30.87 -2.37 -7.86
C ALA A 389 29.50 -2.37 -7.17
N ALA A 390 29.19 -1.36 -6.34
CA ALA A 390 27.89 -1.22 -5.67
C ALA A 390 26.75 -1.05 -6.69
N TYR A 391 26.95 -0.23 -7.72
CA TYR A 391 25.98 -0.02 -8.79
C TYR A 391 25.75 -1.28 -9.61
N VAL A 392 26.83 -1.97 -10.04
CA VAL A 392 26.74 -3.24 -10.76
C VAL A 392 26.04 -4.29 -9.91
N PHE A 393 26.32 -4.35 -8.61
CA PHE A 393 25.65 -5.25 -7.69
C PHE A 393 24.16 -4.91 -7.57
N GLN A 394 23.80 -3.65 -7.38
CA GLN A 394 22.41 -3.22 -7.30
C GLN A 394 21.66 -3.46 -8.61
N CYS A 395 22.25 -3.14 -9.76
CA CYS A 395 21.72 -3.47 -11.08
C CYS A 395 21.58 -4.98 -11.27
N PHE A 396 22.54 -5.78 -10.82
CA PHE A 396 22.47 -7.24 -10.89
C PHE A 396 21.30 -7.78 -10.05
N PHE A 397 21.12 -7.29 -8.82
CA PHE A 397 19.99 -7.64 -7.96
C PHE A 397 18.66 -7.18 -8.56
N MET A 398 18.62 -5.97 -9.11
CA MET A 398 17.45 -5.47 -9.84
C MET A 398 17.16 -6.35 -11.06
N CYS A 399 18.14 -6.70 -11.86
CA CYS A 399 17.96 -7.59 -13.01
C CYS A 399 17.52 -8.99 -12.56
N LEU A 400 18.11 -9.59 -11.53
CA LEU A 400 17.71 -10.91 -11.04
C LEU A 400 16.29 -10.91 -10.46
N LEU A 401 15.94 -9.88 -9.69
CA LEU A 401 14.67 -9.81 -8.96
C LEU A 401 13.53 -9.19 -9.78
N PHE A 402 13.82 -8.37 -10.80
CA PHE A 402 12.84 -7.73 -11.68
C PHE A 402 12.76 -8.33 -13.08
N ARG A 403 13.66 -9.25 -13.46
CA ARG A 403 13.45 -10.07 -14.65
C ARG A 403 12.22 -10.94 -14.37
N ARG A 404 11.06 -10.41 -14.75
CA ARG A 404 9.78 -11.13 -14.80
C ARG A 404 10.09 -12.51 -15.34
N LYS A 405 9.83 -13.56 -14.56
CA LYS A 405 9.50 -14.84 -15.18
C LYS A 405 8.38 -14.50 -16.15
N GLY A 406 8.64 -14.64 -17.45
CA GLY A 406 7.65 -14.39 -18.47
C GLY A 406 6.36 -15.07 -18.04
N SER A 407 5.27 -14.31 -18.03
CA SER A 407 3.94 -14.83 -17.77
C SER A 407 3.65 -15.89 -18.85
N SER A 408 3.99 -17.14 -18.54
CA SER A 408 3.54 -18.33 -19.24
C SER A 408 2.19 -18.74 -18.70
#